data_AF-A0A511B344-F1
#
_entry.id   AF-A0A511B344-F1
#
_cell.length_a   1.000
_cell.length_b   1.000
_cell.length_c   1.000
_cell.angle_alpha   90.00
_cell.angle_beta   90.00
_cell.angle_gamma   90.00
#
_symmetry.space_group_name_H-M   'P 1'
#
loop_
_entity.id
_entity.type
_entity.pdbx_description
1 polymer ?
#
loop_
_entity_poly.entity_id
_entity_poly.type
_entity_poly.pdbx_seq_one_letter_code
_entity_poly.pdbx_strand_id
1 'polypeptide(L)' 'MSEMVRVNTRVSADMNSWLDSETEKTGIPKSTQIMIALEQYKTQKEAMKTMQEILALAKEKGDTETLNKMAPLFQQIK' A
#
# COMPACT_ATOMS: atom_id res chain seq x y z
N MET A 1 22.20 3.74 4.39
CA MET A 1 21.37 4.81 3.77
C MET A 1 21.22 4.44 2.31
N SER A 2 20.02 4.07 1.87
CA SER A 2 19.79 3.66 0.48
C SER A 2 19.93 4.88 -0.43
N GLU A 3 20.54 4.70 -1.61
CA GLU A 3 20.72 5.76 -2.59
C GLU A 3 19.35 6.20 -3.13
N MET A 4 19.08 7.50 -3.13
CA MET A 4 17.84 8.03 -3.68
C MET A 4 17.95 8.14 -5.20
N VAL A 5 17.01 7.53 -5.92
CA VAL A 5 16.93 7.57 -7.38
C VAL A 5 15.77 8.43 -7.85
N ARG A 6 15.96 9.16 -8.96
CA ARG A 6 14.89 9.96 -9.57
C ARG A 6 13.93 9.05 -10.33
N VAL A 7 12.64 9.14 -10.01
CA VAL A 7 11.57 8.47 -10.76
C VAL A 7 10.82 9.51 -11.59
N ASN A 8 10.80 9.34 -12.91
CA ASN A 8 9.99 10.17 -13.80
C ASN A 8 8.65 9.45 -14.04
N THR A 9 7.57 10.00 -13.52
CA THR A 9 6.21 9.45 -13.71
C THR A 9 5.22 10.57 -14.06
N ARG A 10 4.10 10.20 -14.68
CA ARG A 10 2.98 11.11 -14.93
C ARG A 10 1.98 11.00 -13.81
N VAL A 11 1.51 12.14 -13.31
CA VAL A 11 0.40 12.25 -12.36
C VAL A 11 -0.65 13.18 -12.96
N SER A 12 -1.90 13.07 -12.52
CA SER A 12 -2.94 14.00 -12.94
C SER A 12 -2.61 15.42 -12.47
N ALA A 13 -3.08 16.42 -13.21
CA ALA A 13 -2.89 17.83 -12.84
C ALA A 13 -3.46 18.11 -11.43
N ASP A 14 -4.67 17.60 -11.17
CA ASP A 14 -5.35 17.76 -9.87
C ASP A 14 -4.53 17.17 -8.71
N MET A 15 -3.92 16.00 -8.91
CA MET A 15 -3.08 15.37 -7.88
C MET A 15 -1.81 16.20 -7.62
N ASN A 16 -1.19 16.73 -8.68
CA ASN A 16 -0.02 17.59 -8.51
C ASN A 16 -0.37 18.87 -7.75
N SER A 17 -1.49 19.52 -8.08
CA SER A 17 -1.98 20.71 -7.37
C SER A 17 -2.37 20.42 -5.93
N TRP A 18 -2.95 19.24 -5.66
CA TRP A 18 -3.24 18.81 -4.29
C TRP A 18 -1.94 18.64 -3.48
N LEU A 19 -0.92 17.97 -4.05
CA LEU A 19 0.38 17.80 -3.41
C LEU A 19 1.08 19.14 -3.13
N ASP A 20 0.95 20.14 -4.02
CA ASP A 20 1.43 21.52 -3.77
C ASP A 20 0.77 22.08 -2.52
N SER A 21 -0.57 22.02 -2.46
CA SER A 21 -1.33 22.57 -1.33
C SER A 21 -1.00 21.88 -0.01
N GLU A 22 -0.75 20.57 -0.02
CA GLU A 22 -0.38 19.83 1.18
C GLU A 22 1.05 20.16 1.64
N THR A 23 1.98 20.36 0.70
CA THR A 23 3.32 20.87 1.04
C THR A 23 3.25 22.25 1.67
N GLU A 24 2.41 23.16 1.16
CA GLU A 24 2.24 24.50 1.73
C GLU A 24 1.65 24.46 3.15
N LYS A 25 0.67 23.58 3.41
CA LYS A 25 0.03 23.46 4.73
C LYS A 25 0.92 22.79 5.77
N THR A 26 1.61 21.72 5.39
CA THR A 26 2.32 20.83 6.34
C THR A 26 3.81 21.16 6.47
N GLY A 27 4.38 21.88 5.49
CA GLY A 27 5.81 22.08 5.36
C GLY A 27 6.58 20.83 4.91
N ILE A 28 5.89 19.73 4.59
CA ILE A 28 6.52 18.48 4.16
C ILE A 28 6.72 18.51 2.63
N PRO A 29 7.95 18.30 2.12
CA PRO A 29 8.20 18.27 0.68
C PRO A 29 7.38 17.22 -0.06
N LYS A 30 6.96 17.53 -1.29
CA LYS A 30 6.22 16.59 -2.16
C LYS A 30 6.91 15.24 -2.30
N SER A 31 8.23 15.24 -2.47
CA SER A 31 9.02 14.02 -2.62
C SER A 31 8.89 13.10 -1.41
N THR A 32 8.86 13.66 -0.20
CA THR A 32 8.65 12.92 1.05
C THR A 32 7.24 12.36 1.13
N GLN A 33 6.22 13.14 0.78
CA GLN A 33 4.83 12.66 0.75
C GLN A 33 4.65 11.50 -0.24
N ILE A 34 5.23 11.64 -1.44
CA ILE A 34 5.23 10.58 -2.46
C ILE A 34 5.96 9.33 -1.94
N MET A 35 7.10 9.49 -1.28
CA MET A 35 7.84 8.37 -0.70
C MET A 35 6.99 7.61 0.34
N ILE A 36 6.36 8.33 1.27
CA ILE A 36 5.48 7.74 2.29
C ILE A 36 4.32 6.98 1.63
N ALA A 37 3.68 7.57 0.62
CA ALA A 37 2.60 6.91 -0.10
C ALA A 37 3.06 5.62 -0.81
N LEU A 38 4.26 5.63 -1.41
CA LEU A 38 4.85 4.45 -2.04
C LEU A 38 5.21 3.36 -1.03
N GLU A 39 5.76 3.72 0.13
CA GLU A 39 6.07 2.78 1.21
C GLU A 39 4.80 2.12 1.77
N GLN A 40 3.75 2.92 2.00
CA GLN A 40 2.45 2.41 2.42
C GLN A 40 1.86 1.45 1.39
N TYR A 41 1.88 1.83 0.11
CA TYR A 41 1.40 0.99 -0.97
C TYR A 41 2.18 -0.33 -1.09
N LYS A 42 3.52 -0.26 -1.00
CA LYS A 42 4.38 -1.45 -0.99
C LYS A 42 4.03 -2.38 0.17
N THR A 43 3.91 -1.82 1.38
CA THR A 43 3.57 -2.59 2.59
C THR A 43 2.21 -3.26 2.46
N GLN A 44 1.20 -2.55 1.94
CA GLN A 44 -0.13 -3.12 1.68
C GLN A 44 -0.06 -4.26 0.67
N LYS A 45 0.71 -4.11 -0.41
CA LYS A 45 0.87 -5.16 -1.43
C LYS A 45 1.58 -6.40 -0.88
N GLU A 46 2.62 -6.23 -0.09
CA GLU A 46 3.33 -7.35 0.55
C GLU A 46 2.42 -8.08 1.54
N ALA A 47 1.66 -7.35 2.36
CA ALA A 47 0.68 -7.94 3.26
C ALA A 47 -0.39 -8.77 2.52
N MET A 48 -0.92 -8.25 1.40
CA MET A 48 -1.88 -8.99 0.56
C MET A 48 -1.28 -10.27 -0.02
N LYS A 49 -0.01 -10.22 -0.47
CA LYS A 49 0.68 -11.38 -1.02
C LYS A 49 0.86 -12.46 0.05
N THR A 50 1.39 -12.10 1.22
CA THR A 50 1.56 -13.03 2.35
C THR A 50 0.22 -13.64 2.76
N MET A 51 -0.85 -12.86 2.78
CA MET A 51 -2.19 -13.36 3.09
C MET A 51 -2.67 -14.40 2.07
N GLN A 52 -2.41 -14.18 0.77
CA GLN A 52 -2.74 -15.16 -0.26
C GLN A 52 -1.95 -16.47 -0.11
N GLU A 53 -0.67 -16.38 0.24
CA GLU A 53 0.18 -17.55 0.50
C GLU A 53 -0.32 -18.35 1.72
N ILE A 54 -0.69 -17.66 2.81
CA ILE A 54 -1.27 -18.29 4.01
C ILE A 54 -2.59 -18.99 3.66
N LEU A 55 -3.46 -18.36 2.86
CA LEU A 55 -4.70 -18.97 2.43
C LEU A 55 -4.49 -20.20 1.54
N ALA A 56 -3.49 -20.18 0.66
CA ALA A 56 -3.14 -21.32 -0.18
C ALA A 56 -2.67 -22.51 0.67
N LEU A 57 -1.78 -22.24 1.64
CA LEU A 57 -1.29 -23.25 2.58
C LEU A 57 -2.40 -23.80 3.49
N ALA A 58 -3.32 -22.94 3.95
CA ALA A 58 -4.47 -23.37 4.75
C ALA A 58 -5.43 -24.26 3.95
N LYS A 59 -5.65 -23.95 2.67
CA LYS A 59 -6.44 -24.81 1.76
C LYS A 59 -5.77 -26.16 1.54
N GLU A 60 -4.45 -26.20 1.32
CA GLU A 60 -3.72 -27.46 1.15
C GLU A 60 -3.75 -28.34 2.41
N LYS A 61 -3.72 -27.73 3.59
CA LYS A 61 -3.75 -28.45 4.88
C LYS A 61 -5.15 -28.78 5.39
N GLY A 62 -6.21 -28.42 4.66
CA GLY A 62 -7.60 -28.69 5.04
C GLY A 62 -8.07 -27.90 6.28
N ASP A 63 -7.40 -26.80 6.61
CA ASP A 63 -7.60 -26.08 7.87
C ASP A 63 -8.75 -25.06 7.71
N THR A 64 -9.98 -25.50 7.99
CA THR A 64 -11.20 -24.70 7.81
C THR A 64 -11.33 -23.51 8.78
N GLU A 65 -10.56 -23.50 9.87
CA GLU A 65 -10.67 -22.49 10.92
C GLU A 65 -9.97 -21.17 10.55
N THR A 66 -8.86 -21.24 9.82
CA THR A 66 -8.12 -20.07 9.32
C THR A 66 -8.85 -19.39 8.16
N LEU A 67 -9.54 -20.16 7.31
CA LEU A 67 -10.36 -19.64 6.21
C LEU A 67 -11.55 -18.79 6.70
N ASN A 68 -12.23 -19.22 7.77
CA ASN A 68 -13.38 -18.51 8.33
C ASN A 68 -12.99 -17.22 9.08
N LYS A 69 -11.82 -17.18 9.72
CA LYS A 69 -11.32 -15.98 10.43
C LYS A 69 -10.78 -14.92 9.48
N MET A 70 -10.30 -15.29 8.29
CA MET A 70 -9.77 -14.35 7.29
C MET A 70 -10.82 -13.85 6.29
N ALA A 71 -11.94 -14.55 6.12
CA ALA A 71 -13.07 -14.11 5.28
C ALA A 71 -13.58 -12.68 5.54
N PRO A 72 -13.74 -12.19 6.79
CA PRO A 72 -14.26 -10.84 7.03
C PRO A 72 -13.26 -9.71 6.70
N LEU A 73 -11.94 -9.99 6.67
CA LEU A 73 -10.92 -9.00 6.28
C LEU A 73 -11.03 -8.63 4.78
N PHE A 74 -11.59 -9.50 3.95
CA PHE A 74 -11.85 -9.23 2.53
C PHE A 74 -13.05 -8.31 2.28
N GLN A 75 -13.99 -8.22 3.23
CA GLN A 75 -15.20 -7.41 3.08
C GLN A 75 -15.01 -5.94 3.46
N GLN A 76 -13.94 -5.57 4.17
CA GLN A 76 -13.67 -4.19 4.59
C GLN A 76 -12.94 -3.33 3.54
N ILE A 77 -12.58 -3.91 2.38
CA ILE A 77 -11.87 -3.21 1.30
C ILE A 77 -12.79 -2.98 0.09
N LYS A 78 -14.11 -2.89 0.31
CA LYS A 78 -15.10 -2.47 -0.70
C LYS A 78 -15.73 -1.15 -0.31
#